data_AF-A0A926X2K2-F1
#
_entry.id   AF-A0A926X2K2-F1
#
_cell.length_a   1.000
_cell.length_b   1.000
_cell.length_c   1.000
_cell.angle_alpha   90.00
_cell.angle_beta   90.00
_cell.angle_gamma   90.00
#
_symmetry.space_group_name_H-M   'P 1'
#
loop_
_entity.id
_entity.type
_entity.pdbx_description
1 polymer ?
#
loop_
_entity_poly.entity_id
_entity_poly.type
_entity_poly.pdbx_seq_one_letter_code
_entity_poly.pdbx_strand_id
1 'polypeptide(L)' 'MNRDFLHAYLRLQEAHKELHKLLKAFETDASNEELRRLLGETYRLLNMVETVVLGDRDNVQL' A
#
# COMPACT_ATOMS: atom_id res chain seq x y z
N MET A 1 0.75 2.10 22.35
CA MET A 1 0.85 2.00 20.88
C MET A 1 0.03 3.15 20.30
N ASN A 2 0.63 3.99 19.45
CA ASN A 2 -0.05 5.18 18.91
C ASN A 2 -1.18 4.74 17.95
N ARG A 3 -2.37 5.32 18.10
CA ARG A 3 -3.59 4.91 17.36
C ARG A 3 -3.40 5.11 15.84
N ASP A 4 -2.67 6.15 15.47
CA ASP A 4 -2.38 6.50 14.08
C ASP A 4 -1.46 5.47 13.41
N PHE A 5 -0.47 4.96 14.15
CA PHE A 5 0.40 3.89 13.68
C PHE A 5 -0.37 2.59 13.43
N LEU A 6 -1.28 2.21 14.33
CA LEU A 6 -2.11 1.01 14.14
C LEU A 6 -3.02 1.15 12.91
N HIS A 7 -3.63 2.32 12.71
CA HIS A 7 -4.46 2.57 11.53
C HIS A 7 -3.64 2.55 10.23
N ALA A 8 -2.46 3.16 10.21
CA ALA A 8 -1.55 3.14 9.07
C ALA A 8 -1.11 1.70 8.75
N TYR A 9 -0.74 0.92 9.77
CA TYR A 9 -0.35 -0.48 9.61
C TYR A 9 -1.49 -1.35 9.05
N LEU A 10 -2.71 -1.20 9.54
CA LEU A 10 -3.87 -1.93 9.01
C LEU A 10 -4.17 -1.54 7.55
N ARG A 11 -4.03 -0.26 7.18
CA ARG A 11 -4.15 0.17 5.79
C ARG A 11 -3.07 -0.42 4.89
N LEU A 12 -1.83 -0.51 5.37
CA LEU A 12 -0.73 -1.14 4.64
C LEU A 12 -1.04 -2.62 4.37
N GLN A 13 -1.53 -3.32 5.39
CA GLN A 13 -1.87 -4.74 5.27
C GLN A 13 -2.98 -4.96 4.24
N GLU A 14 -4.00 -4.11 4.21
CA GLU A 14 -5.09 -4.22 3.25
C GLU A 14 -4.64 -3.87 1.83
N ALA A 15 -3.86 -2.81 1.65
CA ALA A 15 -3.30 -2.44 0.35
C ALA A 15 -2.40 -3.56 -0.23
N HIS A 16 -1.64 -4.27 0.59
CA HIS A 16 -0.87 -5.44 0.13
C HIS A 16 -1.75 -6.61 -0.34
N LYS A 17 -2.87 -6.87 0.35
CA LYS A 17 -3.81 -7.93 -0.09
C LYS A 17 -4.46 -7.57 -1.43
N GLU A 18 -4.88 -6.32 -1.58
CA GLU A 18 -5.47 -5.84 -2.84
C GLU A 18 -4.44 -5.84 -3.97
N LEU A 19 -3.20 -5.46 -3.71
CA LEU A 19 -2.12 -5.57 -4.69
C LEU A 19 -1.95 -7.01 -5.19
N HIS A 20 -1.97 -8.00 -4.30
CA HIS A 20 -1.83 -9.41 -4.68
C HIS A 20 -2.98 -9.90 -5.57
N LYS A 21 -4.22 -9.46 -5.29
CA LYS A 21 -5.38 -9.79 -6.14
C LYS A 21 -5.28 -9.13 -7.51
N LEU A 22 -4.90 -7.85 -7.55
CA LEU A 22 -4.76 -7.08 -8.77
C LEU A 22 -3.64 -7.63 -9.66
N LEU A 23 -2.50 -8.03 -9.09
CA LEU A 23 -1.41 -8.65 -9.83
C LEU A 23 -1.85 -9.97 -10.48
N LYS A 24 -2.57 -10.82 -9.76
CA LYS A 24 -3.14 -12.06 -10.33
C LYS A 24 -4.11 -11.78 -11.48
N ALA A 25 -4.98 -10.77 -11.33
CA ALA A 25 -5.88 -10.37 -12.41
C ALA A 25 -5.09 -9.82 -13.61
N PHE A 26 -4.03 -9.06 -13.35
CA PHE A 26 -3.17 -8.48 -14.37
C PHE A 26 -2.35 -9.52 -15.14
N GLU A 27 -1.94 -10.61 -14.49
CA GLU A 27 -1.33 -11.78 -15.15
C GLU A 27 -2.29 -12.42 -16.17
N THR A 28 -3.61 -12.38 -15.90
CA THR A 28 -4.62 -12.91 -16.83
C THR A 28 -5.03 -11.93 -17.93
N ASP A 29 -5.03 -10.63 -17.65
CA ASP A 29 -5.35 -9.58 -18.62
C ASP A 29 -4.52 -8.31 -18.38
N ALA A 30 -3.32 -8.30 -18.96
CA ALA A 30 -2.39 -7.18 -18.86
C ALA A 30 -2.78 -5.97 -19.74
N SER A 31 -3.77 -6.14 -20.62
CA SER A 31 -4.29 -5.11 -21.52
C SER A 31 -5.40 -4.28 -20.90
N ASN A 32 -6.00 -4.78 -19.82
CA ASN A 32 -7.04 -4.09 -19.07
C ASN A 32 -6.50 -2.80 -18.43
N GLU A 33 -6.91 -1.67 -18.98
CA GLU A 33 -6.50 -0.33 -18.52
C GLU A 33 -7.00 -0.03 -17.10
N GLU A 34 -8.13 -0.59 -16.70
CA GLU A 34 -8.67 -0.43 -15.33
C GLU A 34 -7.77 -1.13 -14.32
N LEU A 35 -7.31 -2.36 -14.62
CA LEU A 35 -6.35 -3.07 -13.77
C LEU A 35 -5.03 -2.31 -13.65
N ARG A 36 -4.51 -1.71 -14.74
CA ARG A 36 -3.32 -0.86 -14.67
C ARG A 36 -3.52 0.35 -13.77
N ARG A 37 -4.67 1.00 -13.87
CA ARG A 37 -5.01 2.17 -13.06
C ARG A 37 -5.07 1.82 -11.58
N LEU A 38 -5.78 0.74 -11.24
CA LEU A 38 -5.92 0.24 -9.86
C LEU A 38 -4.57 -0.19 -9.27
N LEU A 39 -3.71 -0.85 -10.06
CA LEU A 39 -2.34 -1.16 -9.64
C LEU A 39 -1.56 0.11 -9.32
N GLY A 40 -1.61 1.12 -10.19
CA GLY A 40 -0.95 2.41 -9.97
C GLY A 40 -1.45 3.13 -8.71
N GLU A 41 -2.76 3.13 -8.46
CA GLU A 41 -3.35 3.71 -7.24
C GLU A 41 -2.94 2.95 -5.98
N THR A 42 -2.91 1.61 -6.05
CA THR A 42 -2.48 0.75 -4.95
C THR A 42 -1.01 0.97 -4.60
N TYR A 43 -0.13 1.07 -5.60
CA TYR A 43 1.29 1.41 -5.37
C TYR A 43 1.47 2.79 -4.75
N ARG A 44 0.68 3.80 -5.16
CA ARG A 44 0.71 5.14 -4.53
C ARG A 44 0.29 5.10 -3.06
N LEU A 45 -0.76 4.32 -2.74
CA LEU A 45 -1.21 4.13 -1.37
C LEU A 45 -0.13 3.45 -0.51
N LEU A 46 0.51 2.40 -1.02
CA LEU A 46 1.60 1.72 -0.33
C LEU A 46 2.76 2.68 -0.04
N ASN A 47 3.22 3.43 -1.05
CA ASN A 47 4.30 4.40 -0.90
C ASN A 47 3.96 5.50 0.14
N MET A 48 2.72 5.99 0.15
CA MET A 48 2.26 6.99 1.11
C MET A 48 2.25 6.45 2.54
N VAL A 49 1.74 5.22 2.73
CA VAL A 49 1.67 4.60 4.05
C VAL A 49 3.06 4.21 4.56
N GLU A 50 3.95 3.71 3.70
CA GLU A 50 5.35 3.47 4.05
C GLU A 50 6.04 4.76 4.49
N THR A 51 5.82 5.87 3.79
CA THR A 51 6.39 7.17 4.18
C THR A 51 5.91 7.63 5.56
N VAL A 52 4.62 7.43 5.89
CA VAL A 52 4.07 7.77 7.21
C VAL A 52 4.62 6.84 8.30
N VAL A 53 4.67 5.54 8.02
CA VAL A 53 5.11 4.52 8.98
C VAL A 53 6.62 4.58 9.23
N LEU A 54 7.42 4.90 8.21
CA LEU A 54 8.88 5.01 8.29
C LEU A 54 9.34 6.41 8.71
N GLY A 55 8.64 7.47 8.31
CA GLY A 55 8.94 8.84 8.75
C GLY A 55 8.80 9.04 10.27
N ASP A 56 7.92 8.25 10.92
CA ASP A 56 7.83 8.21 12.38
C ASP A 56 8.97 7.42 13.04
N ARG A 57 9.67 6.52 12.32
CA ARG A 57 10.82 5.79 12.88
C ARG A 57 12.06 6.66 13.02
N ASP A 58 12.26 7.62 12.12
CA ASP A 58 13.41 8.54 12.18
C ASP A 58 13.27 9.63 13.27
N ASN A 59 12.05 9.82 13.82
CA ASN A 59 11.81 10.68 14.99
C ASN A 59 12.02 9.97 16.32
N VAL A 60 12.39 8.68 16.32
CA VAL A 60 12.86 7.98 17.53
C VAL A 60 14.38 8.15 17.59
N GLN A 61 14.83 9.38 17.86
CA GLN A 61 16.20 9.59 18.32
C GLN A 61 16.33 8.98 19.73
N LEU A 62 17.21 7.98 19.85
CA LEU A 62 17.69 7.43 21.13
C LEU A 62 18.42 8.48 21.96
#